data_AF-A0A5B7BMF7-F1
#
_entry.id   AF-A0A5B7BMF7-F1
#
_cell.length_a   1.000
_cell.length_b   1.000
_cell.length_c   1.000
_cell.angle_alpha   90.00
_cell.angle_beta   90.00
_cell.angle_gamma   90.00
#
_symmetry.space_group_name_H-M   'P 1'
#
loop_
_entity.id
_entity.type
_entity.pdbx_description
1 polymer ?
#
loop_
_entity_poly.entity_id
_entity_poly.type
_entity_poly.pdbx_seq_one_letter_code
_entity_poly.pdbx_strand_id
1 'polypeptide(L)'
;MDKFLKRKSTLEQPSPTQESDDRGDGMQHCSKQSRIEINLENLPADPGLRIKILNYHTNDRDEIRRAYFQKGPCQPREHNFPQRKFGKALRRFNTAWFNEFGNWLEYSIEKDVVFCLCCL
;
A
#
# COMPACT_ATOMS: atom_id res chain seq x y z
N MET A 1 -48.92 -2.22 14.61
CA MET A 1 -47.47 -2.42 14.47
C MET A 1 -47.20 -3.91 14.56
N ASP A 2 -47.86 -4.74 13.72
CA ASP A 2 -47.50 -5.09 12.33
C ASP A 2 -46.21 -5.92 12.28
N LYS A 3 -46.14 -7.14 11.71
CA LYS A 3 -47.09 -8.14 11.21
C LYS A 3 -46.19 -9.34 10.87
N PHE A 4 -46.50 -10.53 11.37
CA PHE A 4 -45.94 -11.77 10.82
C PHE A 4 -46.51 -11.98 9.41
N LEU A 5 -45.68 -12.43 8.45
CA LEU A 5 -46.14 -13.15 7.27
C LEU A 5 -45.06 -14.12 6.78
N LYS A 6 -45.34 -15.39 7.01
CA LYS A 6 -44.72 -16.57 6.38
C LYS A 6 -45.45 -16.77 5.04
N ARG A 7 -44.75 -17.16 3.95
CA ARG A 7 -45.35 -17.92 2.83
C ARG A 7 -44.28 -18.66 2.02
N LYS A 8 -44.70 -19.81 1.50
CA LYS A 8 -43.99 -20.93 0.84
C LYS A 8 -44.53 -21.05 -0.61
N SER A 9 -43.88 -21.87 -1.45
CA SER A 9 -44.37 -22.54 -2.70
C SER A 9 -44.08 -21.83 -4.05
N THR A 10 -43.85 -22.43 -5.23
CA THR A 10 -43.22 -23.67 -5.80
C THR A 10 -43.65 -23.76 -7.31
N LEU A 11 -42.74 -24.22 -8.22
CA LEU A 11 -42.90 -24.88 -9.56
C LEU A 11 -43.00 -24.10 -10.93
N GLU A 12 -42.13 -24.55 -11.89
CA GLU A 12 -42.05 -24.60 -13.40
C GLU A 12 -42.16 -23.33 -14.31
N GLN A 13 -41.20 -22.91 -15.18
CA GLN A 13 -40.54 -23.45 -16.44
C GLN A 13 -41.44 -23.41 -17.72
N PRO A 14 -40.99 -22.96 -18.93
CA PRO A 14 -39.89 -23.58 -19.73
C PRO A 14 -38.97 -22.65 -20.62
N SER A 15 -37.95 -23.28 -21.23
CA SER A 15 -36.75 -22.84 -21.99
C SER A 15 -36.96 -22.23 -23.41
N PRO A 16 -35.90 -21.75 -24.13
CA PRO A 16 -34.99 -22.66 -24.88
C PRO A 16 -33.48 -22.33 -24.85
N THR A 17 -32.74 -23.40 -25.13
CA THR A 17 -31.30 -23.68 -25.26
C THR A 17 -30.49 -22.71 -26.12
N GLN A 18 -29.25 -22.38 -25.71
CA GLN A 18 -28.06 -22.42 -26.59
C GLN A 18 -26.81 -22.78 -25.78
N GLU A 19 -26.18 -23.87 -26.19
CA GLU A 19 -24.87 -24.34 -25.75
C GLU A 19 -23.78 -23.55 -26.48
N SER A 20 -22.74 -23.12 -25.76
CA SER A 20 -21.42 -22.91 -26.35
C SER A 20 -20.36 -23.04 -25.26
N ASP A 21 -19.68 -24.19 -25.26
CA ASP A 21 -18.33 -24.36 -24.73
C ASP A 21 -17.36 -23.46 -25.52
N ASP A 22 -16.54 -22.66 -24.83
CA ASP A 22 -15.17 -22.39 -25.28
C ASP A 22 -14.27 -21.95 -24.11
N ARG A 23 -13.12 -22.61 -23.99
CA ARG A 23 -12.03 -22.25 -23.08
C ARG A 23 -11.00 -21.45 -23.90
N GLY A 24 -10.71 -20.22 -23.47
CA GLY A 24 -9.53 -19.45 -23.92
C GLY A 24 -9.37 -18.24 -23.00
N ASP A 25 -8.55 -18.34 -21.97
CA ASP A 25 -7.13 -17.92 -21.97
C ASP A 25 -6.91 -16.40 -22.03
N GLY A 26 -6.22 -15.90 -21.01
CA GLY A 26 -5.42 -14.69 -21.05
C GLY A 26 -6.15 -13.35 -21.14
N MET A 27 -6.59 -12.81 -20.00
CA MET A 27 -6.64 -11.34 -19.85
C MET A 27 -5.21 -10.80 -19.84
N GLN A 28 -4.57 -10.73 -21.01
CA GLN A 28 -3.37 -9.94 -21.23
C GLN A 28 -3.76 -8.47 -21.31
N HIS A 29 -3.93 -7.84 -20.14
CA HIS A 29 -3.58 -6.43 -20.05
C HIS A 29 -2.21 -6.33 -19.38
N CYS A 30 -1.18 -6.77 -20.11
CA CYS A 30 0.20 -6.43 -19.81
C CYS A 30 0.33 -4.92 -20.06
N SER A 31 0.03 -4.14 -19.02
CA SER A 31 0.42 -2.74 -19.01
C SER A 31 1.93 -2.75 -19.24
N LYS A 32 2.37 -2.16 -20.35
CA LYS A 32 3.78 -1.98 -20.69
C LYS A 32 4.39 -1.00 -19.68
N GLN A 33 4.48 -1.38 -18.40
CA GLN A 33 5.44 -0.78 -17.49
C GLN A 33 6.79 -1.17 -18.06
N SER A 34 7.51 -0.19 -18.63
CA SER A 34 8.92 -0.34 -18.94
C SER A 34 9.60 -0.96 -17.73
N ARG A 35 10.33 -2.05 -17.92
CA ARG A 35 11.13 -2.66 -16.86
C ARG A 35 12.13 -1.61 -16.41
N ILE A 36 11.82 -0.92 -15.31
CA ILE A 36 12.82 -0.16 -14.58
C ILE A 36 13.79 -1.24 -14.07
N GLU A 37 15.05 -1.16 -14.45
CA GLU A 37 16.08 -2.03 -13.85
C GLU A 37 16.15 -1.67 -12.37
N ILE A 38 15.53 -2.48 -11.52
CA ILE A 38 15.47 -2.24 -10.08
C ILE A 38 16.74 -2.79 -9.45
N ASN A 39 17.65 -1.89 -9.08
CA ASN A 39 18.72 -2.23 -8.17
C ASN A 39 18.21 -2.10 -6.73
N LEU A 40 17.98 -3.25 -6.06
CA LEU A 40 17.45 -3.32 -4.69
C LEU A 40 18.36 -2.61 -3.67
N GLU A 41 19.67 -2.63 -3.89
CA GLU A 41 20.64 -1.95 -3.01
C GLU A 41 20.45 -0.43 -3.06
N ASN A 42 20.13 0.10 -4.23
CA ASN A 42 19.97 1.54 -4.47
C ASN A 42 18.55 2.07 -4.15
N LEU A 43 17.66 1.25 -3.58
CA LEU A 43 16.34 1.73 -3.18
C LEU A 43 16.46 2.83 -2.10
N PRO A 44 15.80 4.00 -2.28
CA PRO A 44 15.92 5.11 -1.36
C PRO A 44 15.37 4.75 0.02
N ALA A 45 16.16 5.02 1.06
CA ALA A 45 15.76 4.77 2.44
C ALA A 45 14.64 5.73 2.87
N ASP A 46 14.71 7.01 2.48
CA ASP A 46 13.70 8.01 2.84
C ASP A 46 12.34 7.67 2.18
N PRO A 47 11.27 7.45 2.96
CA PRO A 47 9.96 7.07 2.44
C PRO A 47 9.34 8.13 1.53
N GLY A 48 9.70 9.40 1.71
CA GLY A 48 9.26 10.49 0.85
C GLY A 48 9.84 10.45 -0.55
N LEU A 49 11.00 9.80 -0.73
CA LEU A 49 11.67 9.64 -2.03
C LEU A 49 11.32 8.31 -2.72
N ARG A 50 10.63 7.38 -2.05
CA ARG A 50 10.25 6.09 -2.63
C ARG A 50 9.22 6.27 -3.75
N ILE A 51 9.39 5.49 -4.81
CA ILE A 51 8.35 5.30 -5.82
C ILE A 51 7.25 4.44 -5.19
N LYS A 52 5.97 4.79 -5.45
CA LYS A 52 4.83 4.00 -4.95
C LYS A 52 4.95 2.55 -5.43
N ILE A 53 4.69 1.57 -4.55
CA ILE A 53 4.86 0.15 -4.89
C ILE A 53 4.04 -0.25 -6.13
N LEU A 54 2.85 0.33 -6.30
CA LEU A 54 1.99 0.08 -7.46
C LEU A 54 2.56 0.56 -8.79
N ASN A 55 3.53 1.47 -8.78
CA ASN A 55 4.15 1.99 -10.00
C ASN A 55 5.23 1.04 -10.54
N TYR A 56 5.70 0.09 -9.74
CA TYR A 56 6.61 -0.96 -10.20
C TYR A 56 5.85 -2.06 -10.95
N HIS A 57 6.59 -2.81 -11.78
CA HIS A 57 6.09 -3.98 -12.48
C HIS A 57 5.63 -5.05 -11.47
N THR A 58 4.54 -5.76 -11.77
CA THR A 58 3.88 -6.68 -10.83
C THR A 58 4.81 -7.73 -10.24
N ASN A 59 5.75 -8.23 -11.02
CA ASN A 59 6.69 -9.28 -10.60
C ASN A 59 7.73 -8.78 -9.57
N ASP A 60 7.98 -7.48 -9.52
CA ASP A 60 9.08 -6.91 -8.71
C ASP A 60 8.55 -6.30 -7.39
N ARG A 61 7.23 -6.06 -7.29
CA ARG A 61 6.61 -5.39 -6.14
C ARG A 61 6.93 -6.09 -4.83
N ASP A 62 6.82 -7.41 -4.79
CA ASP A 62 7.04 -8.19 -3.57
C ASP A 62 8.51 -8.25 -3.18
N GLU A 63 9.41 -8.24 -4.16
CA GLU A 63 10.84 -8.17 -3.91
C GLU A 63 11.23 -6.81 -3.33
N ILE A 64 10.68 -5.72 -3.87
CA ILE A 64 10.87 -4.37 -3.35
C ILE A 64 10.31 -4.23 -1.92
N ARG A 65 9.12 -4.78 -1.65
CA ARG A 65 8.56 -4.82 -0.28
C ARG A 65 9.54 -5.49 0.68
N ARG A 66 9.99 -6.70 0.32
CA ARG A 66 10.95 -7.46 1.14
C ARG A 66 12.24 -6.67 1.37
N ALA A 67 12.76 -5.99 0.34
CA ALA A 67 13.95 -5.16 0.48
C ALA A 67 13.75 -4.01 1.47
N TYR A 68 12.62 -3.30 1.44
CA TYR A 68 12.32 -2.26 2.43
C TYR A 68 12.16 -2.83 3.85
N PHE A 69 11.47 -3.97 4.01
CA PHE A 69 11.37 -4.63 5.31
C PHE A 69 12.74 -5.07 5.85
N GLN A 70 13.63 -5.55 4.98
CA GLN A 70 14.98 -5.97 5.37
C GLN A 70 15.88 -4.78 5.76
N LYS A 71 15.74 -3.63 5.06
CA LYS A 71 16.44 -2.39 5.42
C LYS A 71 15.94 -1.80 6.74
N GLY A 72 14.69 -2.05 7.10
CA GLY A 72 14.06 -1.51 8.30
C GLY A 72 13.57 -0.05 8.12
N PRO A 73 12.92 0.51 9.15
CA PRO A 73 12.30 1.83 9.07
C PRO A 73 13.34 2.96 9.00
N CYS A 74 13.08 3.95 8.15
CA CYS A 74 13.92 5.15 8.08
C CYS A 74 13.72 6.05 9.32
N GLN A 75 14.70 6.04 10.22
CA GLN A 75 14.66 6.78 11.50
C GLN A 75 15.90 7.67 11.67
N PRO A 76 15.90 8.89 11.08
CA PRO A 76 17.04 9.79 11.15
C PRO A 76 17.15 10.45 12.54
N ARG A 77 17.86 9.80 13.47
CA ARG A 77 17.96 10.24 14.88
C ARG A 77 18.77 11.52 15.08
N GLU A 78 19.72 11.80 14.19
CA GLU A 78 20.58 12.99 14.24
C GLU A 78 20.02 14.19 13.43
N HIS A 79 18.84 14.05 12.84
CA HIS A 79 18.22 15.12 12.06
C HIS A 79 17.65 16.23 12.95
N ASN A 80 17.87 17.49 12.55
CA ASN A 80 17.26 18.63 13.22
C ASN A 80 15.83 18.84 12.70
N PHE A 81 14.86 18.29 13.43
CA PHE A 81 13.44 18.35 13.06
C PHE A 81 12.92 19.80 13.09
N PRO A 82 12.42 20.32 11.95
CA PRO A 82 11.93 21.68 11.86
C PRO A 82 10.72 21.89 12.78
N GLN A 83 10.58 23.11 13.28
CA GLN A 83 9.40 23.52 14.03
C GLN A 83 8.43 24.24 13.11
N ARG A 84 7.16 23.85 13.20
CA ARG A 84 6.07 24.52 12.49
C ARG A 84 5.08 25.07 13.51
N LYS A 85 4.48 26.21 13.17
CA LYS A 85 3.40 26.79 13.99
C LYS A 85 2.13 25.97 13.80
N PHE A 86 1.63 25.41 14.87
CA PHE A 86 0.39 24.65 14.90
C PHE A 86 -0.56 25.28 15.93
N GLY A 87 -1.49 26.10 15.43
CA GLY A 87 -2.32 26.96 16.27
C GLY A 87 -1.47 28.01 17.02
N LYS A 88 -1.56 28.00 18.35
CA LYS A 88 -0.83 28.93 19.24
C LYS A 88 0.58 28.46 19.64
N ALA A 89 0.95 27.22 19.32
CA ALA A 89 2.20 26.61 19.75
C ALA A 89 3.09 26.25 18.56
N LEU A 90 4.41 26.27 18.77
CA LEU A 90 5.36 25.64 17.87
C LEU A 90 5.43 24.15 18.19
N ARG A 91 5.31 23.31 17.16
CA ARG A 91 5.40 21.86 17.27
C ARG A 91 6.48 21.34 16.33
N ARG A 92 7.11 20.23 16.71
CA ARG A 92 8.03 19.45 15.89
C ARG A 92 7.76 17.97 16.09
N PHE A 93 8.34 17.14 15.23
CA PHE A 93 8.38 15.71 15.44
C PHE A 93 9.07 15.36 16.78
N ASN A 94 8.55 14.36 17.48
CA ASN A 94 9.11 13.87 18.74
C ASN A 94 9.99 12.65 18.49
N THR A 95 11.31 12.80 18.62
CA THR A 95 12.28 11.72 18.39
C THR A 95 12.14 10.54 19.34
N ALA A 96 11.53 10.74 20.53
CA ALA A 96 11.26 9.64 21.45
C ALA A 96 10.31 8.58 20.84
N TRP A 97 9.49 8.96 19.87
CA TRP A 97 8.62 8.03 19.15
C TRP A 97 9.38 6.97 18.35
N PHE A 98 10.65 7.20 17.98
CA PHE A 98 11.49 6.15 17.40
C PHE A 98 11.86 5.05 18.39
N ASN A 99 11.80 5.31 19.70
CA ASN A 99 12.01 4.26 20.69
C ASN A 99 10.73 3.47 20.94
N GLU A 100 9.58 4.16 20.96
CA GLU A 100 8.26 3.55 21.19
C GLU A 100 7.77 2.74 19.98
N PHE A 101 7.98 3.26 18.77
CA PHE A 101 7.50 2.70 17.51
C PHE A 101 8.64 2.30 16.57
N GLY A 102 9.72 1.80 17.17
CA GLY A 102 11.00 1.54 16.49
C GLY A 102 10.93 0.58 15.31
N ASN A 103 9.92 -0.28 15.24
CA ASN A 103 9.75 -1.32 14.23
C ASN A 103 9.00 -0.87 12.96
N TRP A 104 8.23 0.22 12.99
CA TRP A 104 7.39 0.60 11.84
C TRP A 104 7.33 2.10 11.55
N LEU A 105 7.60 2.97 12.53
CA LEU A 105 7.50 4.41 12.32
C LEU A 105 8.71 4.88 11.51
N GLU A 106 8.40 5.50 10.36
CA GLU A 106 9.39 6.11 9.50
C GLU A 106 9.19 7.63 9.44
N TYR A 107 10.27 8.36 9.19
CA TYR A 107 10.22 9.79 8.98
C TYR A 107 10.94 10.14 7.67
N SER A 108 10.28 10.97 6.84
CA SER A 108 10.90 11.54 5.66
C SER A 108 11.51 12.90 5.99
N ILE A 109 12.81 13.03 5.79
CA ILE A 109 13.50 14.33 5.86
C ILE A 109 13.02 15.21 4.71
N GLU A 110 12.94 14.63 3.51
CA GLU A 110 12.56 15.37 2.30
C GLU A 110 11.18 16.03 2.42
N LYS A 111 10.21 15.31 3.01
CA LYS A 111 8.83 15.79 3.13
C LYS A 111 8.48 16.37 4.49
N ASP A 112 9.30 16.17 5.51
CA ASP A 112 9.03 16.55 6.90
C ASP A 112 7.66 16.00 7.38
N VAL A 113 7.46 14.70 7.16
CA VAL A 113 6.25 13.96 7.57
C VAL A 113 6.61 12.53 7.97
N VAL A 114 5.73 11.92 8.77
CA VAL A 114 5.82 10.52 9.19
C VAL A 114 5.12 9.57 8.21
N PHE A 115 5.70 8.39 8.06
CA PHE A 115 5.20 7.27 7.27
C PHE A 115 5.15 6.00 8.13
N CYS A 116 4.48 4.97 7.61
CA CYS A 116 4.42 3.65 8.22
C CYS A 116 5.03 2.63 7.26
N LEU A 117 6.06 1.91 7.71
CA LEU A 117 6.73 0.87 6.91
C LEU A 117 5.76 -0.22 6.47
N CYS A 118 4.79 -0.57 7.32
CA CYS A 118 3.80 -1.60 7.02
C CYS A 118 2.73 -1.17 5.99
N CYS A 119 2.67 0.12 5.62
CA CYS A 119 1.68 0.65 4.68
C CYS A 119 2.20 0.75 3.23
N LEU A 120 3.36 0.16 2.94
CA LEU A 120 4.04 0.17 1.64
C LEU A 120 3.27 -0.53 0.50
#